data_AF-A0A5M8NSL7-F1
#
_entry.id   AF-A0A5M8NSL7-F1
#
_cell.length_a   1.000
_cell.length_b   1.000
_cell.length_c   1.000
_cell.angle_alpha   90.00
_cell.angle_beta   90.00
_cell.angle_gamma   90.00
#
_symmetry.space_group_name_H-M   'P 1'
#
loop_
_entity.id
_entity.type
_entity.pdbx_description
1 polymer ?
#
loop_
_entity_poly.entity_id
_entity_poly.type
_entity_poly.pdbx_seq_one_letter_code
_entity_poly.pdbx_strand_id
1 'polypeptide(L)'
;MKIKQQITALLCLLPLAAWTAEYIPVTTSRTSLLLKVNDKNRLEQTFYGAKPDRIEDLQQVDLQTFSAYSTFGTSHVFGAALRAIQADGNTSTELKYLSSATDKPSADLIHTVISLKDDYYDLFVDSHYNAYQTDDILEQWVEIRNAQKKSVKLTEFASSDLSFNARQYYVSNFHGDWANEMNISEQLLTAGSKVIDSKLGVRAHQFTHPSFILSLNAPAQENAGEVIGGTLAWPGNFKFNFEVDNSNKLRVLSGANPYASEYTLEKGETFKTPELIFTYSNEGTGKMTRNFHRWARKYGIKNGNVERSVLLNNWEATYFDFDEPKLTRIIDDAAKMGFELFLLDDGWFGKKYPRNSDNAGLGDWQTNTAKLP
;
A
#
# COMPACT_ATOMS: atom_id res chain seq x y z
N MET A 1 38.00 28.72 73.37
CA MET A 1 37.66 28.99 71.96
C MET A 1 37.58 27.68 71.20
N LYS A 2 36.38 27.16 70.94
CA LYS A 2 36.16 25.98 70.08
C LYS A 2 35.32 26.46 68.89
N ILE A 3 35.89 26.44 67.70
CA ILE A 3 35.23 26.78 66.44
C ILE A 3 34.53 25.51 65.93
N LYS A 4 33.20 25.54 65.82
CA LYS A 4 32.41 24.53 65.11
C LYS A 4 32.38 24.92 63.63
N GLN A 5 32.97 24.09 62.76
CA GLN A 5 32.76 24.17 61.31
C GLN A 5 31.42 23.52 60.97
N GLN A 6 30.53 24.28 60.31
CA GLN A 6 29.34 23.75 59.66
C GLN A 6 29.74 23.15 58.31
N ILE A 7 29.45 21.87 58.12
CA ILE A 7 29.55 21.18 56.83
C ILE A 7 28.20 21.37 56.14
N THR A 8 28.16 22.24 55.13
CA THR A 8 27.04 22.36 54.20
C THR A 8 27.26 21.34 53.09
N ALA A 9 26.58 20.20 53.14
CA ALA A 9 26.59 19.22 52.06
C ALA A 9 25.76 19.77 50.89
N LEU A 10 26.45 20.11 49.82
CA LEU A 10 25.89 20.56 48.54
C LEU A 10 25.15 19.39 47.89
N LEU A 11 23.82 19.46 47.82
CA LEU A 11 23.00 18.52 47.06
C LEU A 11 23.26 18.75 45.57
N CYS A 12 24.14 17.96 44.95
CA CYS A 12 24.27 17.90 43.50
C CYS A 12 23.00 17.29 42.91
N LEU A 13 22.05 18.15 42.53
CA LEU A 13 20.98 17.82 41.60
C LEU A 13 21.62 17.53 40.24
N LEU A 14 21.84 16.24 39.96
CA LEU A 14 22.08 15.77 38.59
C LEU A 14 20.85 16.17 37.76
N PRO A 15 21.02 16.79 36.57
CA PRO A 15 19.89 17.04 35.71
C PRO A 15 19.35 15.66 35.29
N LEU A 16 18.10 15.38 35.66
CA LEU A 16 17.32 14.36 34.99
C LEU A 16 17.35 14.71 33.50
N ALA A 17 18.08 13.92 32.71
CA ALA A 17 17.94 13.95 31.27
C ALA A 17 16.47 13.68 30.98
N ALA A 18 15.74 14.72 30.59
CA ALA A 18 14.39 14.57 30.07
C ALA A 18 14.51 13.64 28.86
N TRP A 19 13.93 12.44 28.97
CA TRP A 19 13.73 11.57 27.82
C TRP A 19 12.77 12.31 26.88
N THR A 20 13.32 13.08 25.94
CA THR A 20 12.55 13.53 24.79
C THR A 20 12.21 12.27 24.01
N ALA A 21 10.92 11.90 23.95
CA ALA A 21 10.50 10.78 23.14
C ALA A 21 10.98 11.00 21.69
N GLU A 22 11.88 10.15 21.22
CA GLU A 22 12.47 10.26 19.89
C GLU A 22 11.44 9.79 18.86
N TYR A 23 10.97 10.72 18.03
CA TYR A 23 10.10 10.41 16.90
C TYR A 23 10.92 9.81 15.76
N ILE A 24 10.32 8.88 15.02
CA ILE A 24 10.85 8.32 13.78
C ILE A 24 10.01 8.88 12.62
N PRO A 25 10.44 9.99 11.98
CA PRO A 25 9.66 10.65 10.95
C PRO A 25 9.87 10.00 9.58
N VAL A 26 8.76 9.73 8.88
CA VAL A 26 8.74 9.33 7.47
C VAL A 26 8.07 10.46 6.69
N THR A 27 8.88 11.29 6.02
CA THR A 27 8.40 12.58 5.46
C THR A 27 8.69 12.74 3.99
N THR A 28 7.76 13.36 3.28
CA THR A 28 7.99 13.97 1.96
C THR A 28 8.28 15.46 2.14
N SER A 29 8.22 16.24 1.04
CA SER A 29 8.30 17.70 1.14
C SER A 29 7.08 18.31 1.83
N ARG A 30 5.89 17.71 1.69
CA ARG A 30 4.62 18.29 2.19
C ARG A 30 3.82 17.39 3.11
N THR A 31 4.20 16.13 3.30
CA THR A 31 3.50 15.17 4.18
C THR A 31 4.45 14.54 5.19
N SER A 32 3.90 14.12 6.33
CA SER A 32 4.64 13.48 7.41
C SER A 32 3.81 12.37 8.03
N LEU A 33 4.36 11.15 8.04
CA LEU A 33 3.95 10.06 8.91
C LEU A 33 4.91 10.06 10.11
N LEU A 34 4.38 10.23 11.32
CA LEU A 34 5.17 10.21 12.54
C LEU A 34 4.90 8.95 13.35
N LEU A 35 6.00 8.30 13.71
CA LEU A 35 6.02 7.14 14.55
C LEU A 35 6.82 7.46 15.82
N LYS A 36 6.55 6.75 16.91
CA LYS A 36 7.33 6.84 18.15
C LYS A 36 7.44 5.47 18.80
N VAL A 37 8.46 5.32 19.64
CA VAL A 37 8.59 4.15 20.50
C VAL A 37 8.07 4.54 21.89
N ASN A 38 7.12 3.77 22.43
CA ASN A 38 6.59 4.02 23.76
C ASN A 38 7.48 3.42 24.87
N ASP A 39 7.10 3.64 26.13
CA ASP A 39 7.78 3.14 27.33
C ASP A 39 7.88 1.60 27.41
N LYS A 40 7.03 0.88 26.67
CA LYS A 40 7.02 -0.59 26.55
C LYS A 40 7.72 -1.09 25.30
N ASN A 41 8.54 -0.24 24.67
CA ASN A 41 9.29 -0.52 23.45
C ASN A 41 8.39 -0.94 22.28
N ARG A 42 7.17 -0.42 22.19
CA ARG A 42 6.25 -0.67 21.06
C ARG A 42 6.30 0.49 20.10
N LEU A 43 6.26 0.19 18.81
CA LEU A 43 6.15 1.19 17.76
C LEU A 43 4.69 1.66 17.63
N GLU A 44 4.50 2.96 17.71
CA GLU A 44 3.20 3.60 17.64
C GLU A 44 3.16 4.67 16.55
N GLN A 45 2.09 4.72 15.78
CA GLN A 45 1.76 5.85 14.93
C GLN A 45 1.13 6.96 15.78
N THR A 46 1.59 8.19 15.60
CA THR A 46 1.03 9.37 16.27
C THR A 46 0.35 10.32 15.31
N PHE A 47 0.78 10.38 14.04
CA PHE A 47 0.26 11.34 13.08
C PHE A 47 0.50 10.88 11.64
N TYR A 48 -0.45 11.16 10.75
CA TYR A 48 -0.22 11.20 9.31
C TYR A 48 -1.02 12.34 8.68
N GLY A 49 -0.35 13.25 7.96
CA GLY A 49 -1.00 14.40 7.35
C GLY A 49 0.00 15.39 6.77
N ALA A 50 -0.39 16.67 6.73
CA ALA A 50 0.48 17.76 6.31
C ALA A 50 1.75 17.81 7.17
N LYS A 51 2.89 18.03 6.53
CA LYS A 51 4.18 18.15 7.24
C LYS A 51 4.14 19.39 8.14
N PRO A 52 4.38 19.24 9.46
CA PRO A 52 4.45 20.38 10.36
C PRO A 52 5.75 21.16 10.12
N ASP A 53 5.76 22.45 10.46
CA ASP A 53 6.98 23.27 10.45
C ASP A 53 8.00 22.77 11.47
N ARG A 54 7.52 22.34 12.65
CA ARG A 54 8.34 21.72 13.71
C ARG A 54 7.62 20.51 14.30
N ILE A 55 8.34 19.43 14.55
CA ILE A 55 7.75 18.20 15.12
C ILE A 55 7.22 18.47 16.54
N GLU A 56 7.86 19.38 17.28
CA GLU A 56 7.43 19.82 18.61
C GLU A 56 6.03 20.44 18.61
N ASP A 57 5.59 21.02 17.49
CA ASP A 57 4.24 21.57 17.36
C ASP A 57 3.17 20.47 17.40
N LEU A 58 3.54 19.23 17.07
CA LEU A 58 2.67 18.06 17.21
C LEU A 58 2.72 17.46 18.62
N GLN A 59 3.76 17.72 19.42
CA GLN A 59 3.86 17.21 20.80
C GLN A 59 2.85 17.86 21.77
N GLN A 60 2.34 19.06 21.44
CA GLN A 60 1.32 19.75 22.25
C GLN A 60 -0.11 19.35 21.92
N VAL A 61 -0.31 18.62 20.82
CA VAL A 61 -1.58 17.98 20.51
C VAL A 61 -1.64 16.71 21.34
N ASP A 62 -2.78 16.40 21.95
CA ASP A 62 -3.03 15.16 22.69
C ASP A 62 -2.88 13.97 21.71
N LEU A 63 -1.63 13.54 21.48
CA LEU A 63 -1.27 12.54 20.47
C LEU A 63 -1.73 11.18 20.98
N GLN A 64 -3.00 10.89 20.73
CA GLN A 64 -3.52 9.55 20.82
C GLN A 64 -2.68 8.65 19.91
N THR A 65 -2.21 7.56 20.48
CA THR A 65 -1.28 6.66 19.83
C THR A 65 -2.01 5.44 19.30
N PHE A 66 -1.50 4.93 18.20
CA PHE A 66 -2.00 3.74 17.52
C PHE A 66 -0.86 2.76 17.37
N SER A 67 -1.12 1.46 17.41
CA SER A 67 -0.08 0.51 17.00
C SER A 67 0.30 0.79 15.54
N ALA A 68 1.60 0.91 15.26
CA ALA A 68 2.08 1.14 13.89
C ALA A 68 2.02 -0.13 13.03
N TYR A 69 1.95 -1.30 13.66
CA TYR A 69 1.76 -2.59 13.01
C TYR A 69 1.20 -3.59 14.02
N SER A 70 -0.13 -3.71 14.04
CA SER A 70 -0.83 -4.48 15.07
C SER A 70 -0.70 -6.00 14.91
N THR A 71 -0.63 -6.70 16.03
CA THR A 71 -0.50 -8.15 16.07
C THR A 71 -1.64 -8.83 16.83
N PHE A 72 -1.94 -10.07 16.48
CA PHE A 72 -2.96 -10.86 17.19
C PHE A 72 -2.41 -11.49 18.49
N GLY A 73 -3.28 -11.62 19.49
CA GLY A 73 -3.10 -12.54 20.61
C GLY A 73 -2.43 -11.97 21.87
N THR A 74 -2.16 -10.67 21.93
CA THR A 74 -1.66 -10.00 23.16
C THR A 74 -2.57 -8.83 23.58
N SER A 75 -2.08 -7.59 23.52
CA SER A 75 -2.80 -6.41 23.99
C SER A 75 -3.74 -5.78 22.96
N HIS A 76 -3.69 -6.25 21.72
CA HIS A 76 -4.49 -5.71 20.63
C HIS A 76 -5.74 -6.56 20.40
N VAL A 77 -6.91 -5.92 20.37
CA VAL A 77 -8.23 -6.60 20.40
C VAL A 77 -9.08 -6.41 19.13
N PHE A 78 -8.64 -5.55 18.21
CA PHE A 78 -9.30 -5.31 16.92
C PHE A 78 -8.64 -6.15 15.82
N GLY A 79 -8.99 -5.93 14.55
CA GLY A 79 -8.29 -6.53 13.42
C GLY A 79 -6.77 -6.30 13.52
N ALA A 80 -5.98 -7.36 13.31
CA ALA A 80 -4.53 -7.32 13.39
C ALA A 80 -3.91 -7.28 11.98
N ALA A 81 -2.84 -6.50 11.82
CA ALA A 81 -2.05 -6.48 10.60
C ALA A 81 -1.30 -7.81 10.40
N LEU A 82 -0.80 -8.41 11.49
CA LEU A 82 -0.10 -9.69 11.47
C LEU A 82 -0.75 -10.71 12.42
N ARG A 83 -0.96 -11.91 11.89
CA ARG A 83 -1.32 -13.11 12.66
C ARG A 83 -0.47 -14.28 12.20
N ALA A 84 0.37 -14.77 13.12
CA ALA A 84 1.26 -15.89 12.90
C ALA A 84 0.94 -17.04 13.88
N ILE A 85 1.02 -18.27 13.40
CA ILE A 85 1.05 -19.48 14.23
C ILE A 85 2.52 -19.90 14.32
N GLN A 86 3.07 -19.76 15.53
CA GLN A 86 4.47 -19.97 15.85
C GLN A 86 4.87 -21.44 15.75
N ALA A 87 6.17 -21.71 15.79
CA ALA A 87 6.74 -23.05 15.62
C ALA A 87 6.21 -24.12 16.62
N ASP A 88 5.71 -23.69 17.77
CA ASP A 88 5.13 -24.52 18.82
C ASP A 88 3.59 -24.56 18.81
N GLY A 89 2.96 -23.88 17.85
CA GLY A 89 1.51 -23.78 17.72
C GLY A 89 0.88 -22.58 18.45
N ASN A 90 1.65 -21.76 19.17
CA ASN A 90 1.15 -20.54 19.78
C ASN A 90 0.68 -19.55 18.69
N THR A 91 -0.37 -18.78 18.96
CA THR A 91 -0.95 -17.83 17.99
C THR A 91 -0.67 -16.36 18.33
N SER A 92 -0.08 -16.10 19.50
CA SER A 92 0.23 -14.75 19.95
C SER A 92 1.52 -14.25 19.31
N THR A 93 1.53 -12.97 18.98
CA THR A 93 2.72 -12.23 18.53
C THR A 93 2.74 -10.88 19.23
N GLU A 94 3.88 -10.45 19.73
CA GLU A 94 4.09 -9.14 20.38
C GLU A 94 5.37 -8.52 19.85
N LEU A 95 5.23 -7.55 18.95
CA LEU A 95 6.38 -6.89 18.33
C LEU A 95 6.91 -5.75 19.20
N LYS A 96 8.23 -5.77 19.41
CA LYS A 96 9.01 -4.71 20.05
C LYS A 96 9.91 -4.05 19.04
N TYR A 97 10.12 -2.74 19.21
CA TYR A 97 11.09 -1.99 18.44
C TYR A 97 12.50 -2.52 18.67
N LEU A 98 13.22 -2.79 17.58
CA LEU A 98 14.61 -3.21 17.60
C LEU A 98 15.53 -2.06 17.17
N SER A 99 15.25 -1.47 16.02
CA SER A 99 16.06 -0.40 15.43
C SER A 99 15.30 0.31 14.33
N SER A 100 15.79 1.49 13.94
CA SER A 100 15.39 2.15 12.70
C SER A 100 16.64 2.67 11.98
N ALA A 101 16.57 2.68 10.66
CA ALA A 101 17.61 3.19 9.80
C ALA A 101 16.97 3.97 8.65
N THR A 102 17.63 5.04 8.23
CA THR A 102 17.21 5.85 7.09
C THR A 102 18.40 6.07 6.18
N ASP A 103 18.20 5.86 4.88
CA ASP A 103 19.13 6.25 3.85
C ASP A 103 18.44 7.11 2.77
N LYS A 104 19.24 7.60 1.82
CA LYS A 104 18.79 8.45 0.73
C LYS A 104 19.27 7.86 -0.60
N PRO A 105 18.53 6.89 -1.17
CA PRO A 105 18.94 6.24 -2.41
C PRO A 105 19.06 7.23 -3.59
N SER A 106 18.32 8.34 -3.55
CA SER A 106 18.46 9.45 -4.49
C SER A 106 18.09 10.78 -3.83
N ALA A 107 18.23 11.90 -4.54
CA ALA A 107 17.83 13.22 -4.04
C ALA A 107 16.32 13.31 -3.75
N ASP A 108 15.50 12.57 -4.51
CA ASP A 108 14.04 12.60 -4.43
C ASP A 108 13.44 11.43 -3.66
N LEU A 109 14.26 10.52 -3.12
CA LEU A 109 13.80 9.33 -2.40
C LEU A 109 14.55 9.20 -1.07
N ILE A 110 13.78 9.10 0.01
CA ILE A 110 14.26 8.70 1.34
C ILE A 110 13.67 7.32 1.64
N HIS A 111 14.51 6.37 2.01
CA HIS A 111 14.05 5.05 2.45
C HIS A 111 14.31 4.89 3.94
N THR A 112 13.28 4.49 4.67
CA THR A 112 13.34 4.24 6.11
C THR A 112 12.90 2.80 6.38
N VAL A 113 13.68 2.08 7.18
CA VAL A 113 13.36 0.74 7.66
C VAL A 113 13.24 0.79 9.17
N ILE A 114 12.14 0.24 9.70
CA ILE A 114 11.92 0.09 11.13
C ILE A 114 11.82 -1.39 11.43
N SER A 115 12.82 -1.91 12.12
CA SER A 115 12.91 -3.32 12.49
C SER A 115 12.21 -3.56 13.81
N LEU A 116 11.33 -4.55 13.81
CA LEU A 116 10.61 -5.05 14.96
C LEU A 116 10.98 -6.52 15.17
N LYS A 117 11.00 -6.96 16.43
CA LYS A 117 11.19 -8.36 16.80
C LYS A 117 10.07 -8.79 17.75
N ASP A 118 9.59 -10.01 17.58
CA ASP A 118 8.75 -10.61 18.61
C ASP A 118 9.50 -10.73 19.95
N ASP A 119 8.83 -10.36 21.03
CA ASP A 119 9.39 -10.29 22.39
C ASP A 119 9.86 -11.68 22.89
N TYR A 120 9.25 -12.77 22.41
CA TYR A 120 9.55 -14.13 22.82
C TYR A 120 10.16 -14.97 21.69
N TYR A 121 9.62 -14.90 20.48
CA TYR A 121 10.03 -15.71 19.34
C TYR A 121 11.10 -15.01 18.50
N ASP A 122 11.88 -15.80 17.75
CA ASP A 122 12.80 -15.30 16.73
C ASP A 122 12.04 -15.01 15.41
N LEU A 123 10.98 -14.20 15.51
CA LEU A 123 10.21 -13.68 14.38
C LEU A 123 10.50 -12.18 14.26
N PHE A 124 10.84 -11.73 13.06
CA PHE A 124 11.21 -10.34 12.79
C PHE A 124 10.28 -9.75 11.74
N VAL A 125 10.00 -8.46 11.89
CA VAL A 125 9.12 -7.69 11.01
C VAL A 125 9.81 -6.38 10.71
N ASP A 126 10.21 -6.19 9.46
CA ASP A 126 10.81 -4.95 8.99
C ASP A 126 9.74 -4.15 8.22
N SER A 127 9.35 -2.99 8.77
CA SER A 127 8.46 -2.05 8.10
C SER A 127 9.27 -1.10 7.25
N HIS A 128 9.08 -1.16 5.94
CA HIS A 128 9.80 -0.33 4.97
C HIS A 128 8.93 0.81 4.50
N TYR A 129 9.54 1.98 4.33
CA TYR A 129 8.91 3.19 3.84
C TYR A 129 9.77 3.88 2.81
N ASN A 130 9.25 4.03 1.60
CA ASN A 130 9.80 4.91 0.58
C ASN A 130 9.04 6.24 0.60
N ALA A 131 9.75 7.36 0.79
CA ALA A 131 9.18 8.69 0.77
C ALA A 131 9.69 9.49 -0.43
N TYR A 132 8.82 9.63 -1.44
CA TYR A 132 9.09 10.35 -2.69
C TYR A 132 8.88 11.86 -2.47
N GLN A 133 9.98 12.60 -2.35
CA GLN A 133 9.99 13.96 -1.83
C GLN A 133 9.18 14.95 -2.65
N THR A 134 9.26 14.89 -3.99
CA THR A 134 8.65 15.89 -4.88
C THR A 134 7.20 15.56 -5.27
N ASP A 135 6.84 14.28 -5.24
CA ASP A 135 5.53 13.79 -5.64
C ASP A 135 4.55 13.63 -4.46
N ASP A 136 5.03 13.78 -3.22
CA ASP A 136 4.31 13.59 -1.96
C ASP A 136 3.68 12.20 -1.78
N ILE A 137 4.36 11.18 -2.31
CA ILE A 137 3.94 9.79 -2.19
C ILE A 137 4.77 9.10 -1.11
N LEU A 138 4.09 8.35 -0.25
CA LEU A 138 4.67 7.33 0.60
C LEU A 138 4.34 5.96 0.02
N GLU A 139 5.27 5.03 0.14
CA GLU A 139 5.10 3.64 -0.24
C GLU A 139 5.55 2.79 0.95
N GLN A 140 4.70 1.85 1.37
CA GLN A 140 4.94 1.00 2.55
C GLN A 140 4.77 -0.48 2.20
N TRP A 141 5.69 -1.30 2.68
CA TRP A 141 5.56 -2.75 2.72
C TRP A 141 6.22 -3.30 3.98
N VAL A 142 6.01 -4.59 4.22
CA VAL A 142 6.61 -5.31 5.34
C VAL A 142 7.34 -6.55 4.85
N GLU A 143 8.49 -6.81 5.47
CA GLU A 143 9.21 -8.07 5.34
C GLU A 143 9.15 -8.84 6.66
N ILE A 144 8.64 -10.07 6.62
CA ILE A 144 8.48 -10.95 7.78
C ILE A 144 9.50 -12.07 7.67
N ARG A 145 10.41 -12.16 8.63
CA ARG A 145 11.51 -13.14 8.62
C ARG A 145 11.41 -14.11 9.80
N ASN A 146 11.44 -15.40 9.51
CA ASN A 146 11.43 -16.46 10.51
C ASN A 146 12.86 -16.95 10.79
N ALA A 147 13.35 -16.74 12.01
CA ALA A 147 14.62 -17.29 12.48
C ALA A 147 14.43 -18.36 13.57
N GLN A 148 13.21 -18.85 13.79
CA GLN A 148 12.91 -19.95 14.70
C GLN A 148 13.45 -21.30 14.18
N LYS A 149 13.37 -22.34 15.00
CA LYS A 149 13.85 -23.69 14.63
C LYS A 149 12.95 -24.42 13.62
N LYS A 150 11.68 -24.04 13.49
CA LYS A 150 10.69 -24.64 12.59
C LYS A 150 9.93 -23.55 11.83
N SER A 151 9.13 -23.98 10.86
CA SER A 151 8.24 -23.12 10.09
C SER A 151 7.23 -22.37 10.97
N VAL A 152 6.89 -21.15 10.56
CA VAL A 152 5.80 -20.32 11.11
C VAL A 152 4.70 -20.24 10.05
N LYS A 153 3.44 -20.32 10.43
CA LYS A 153 2.34 -20.12 9.47
C LYS A 153 1.77 -18.70 9.58
N LEU A 154 1.80 -17.95 8.50
CA LEU A 154 1.16 -16.64 8.39
C LEU A 154 -0.30 -16.79 7.94
N THR A 155 -1.20 -16.13 8.64
CA THR A 155 -2.66 -16.17 8.38
C THR A 155 -3.26 -14.77 8.17
N GLU A 156 -2.59 -13.72 8.61
CA GLU A 156 -2.83 -12.31 8.26
C GLU A 156 -1.45 -11.65 8.10
N PHE A 157 -1.27 -10.82 7.07
CA PHE A 157 0.02 -10.21 6.69
C PHE A 157 -0.21 -8.91 5.90
N ALA A 158 -0.90 -7.95 6.50
CA ALA A 158 -1.16 -6.65 5.88
C ALA A 158 0.15 -5.92 5.54
N SER A 159 0.17 -5.22 4.41
CA SER A 159 1.25 -4.33 3.98
C SER A 159 1.33 -3.06 4.83
N SER A 160 0.20 -2.60 5.37
CA SER A 160 0.12 -1.38 6.19
C SER A 160 -0.92 -1.50 7.30
N ASP A 161 -0.72 -0.71 8.36
CA ASP A 161 -1.67 -0.47 9.44
C ASP A 161 -1.72 1.04 9.73
N LEU A 162 -2.55 1.75 8.97
CA LEU A 162 -2.68 3.20 9.10
C LEU A 162 -3.84 3.55 10.01
N SER A 163 -3.64 4.53 10.89
CA SER A 163 -4.69 4.98 11.81
C SER A 163 -5.01 6.47 11.69
N PHE A 164 -6.25 6.85 11.97
CA PHE A 164 -6.73 8.22 11.84
C PHE A 164 -7.66 8.60 12.99
N ASN A 165 -7.67 9.89 13.31
CA ASN A 165 -8.54 10.48 14.31
C ASN A 165 -9.21 11.75 13.74
N ALA A 166 -10.39 11.57 13.18
CA ALA A 166 -11.25 12.63 12.64
C ALA A 166 -12.67 12.48 13.18
N ARG A 167 -13.51 13.50 12.97
CA ARG A 167 -14.92 13.46 13.45
C ARG A 167 -15.76 12.48 12.64
N GLN A 168 -15.54 12.44 11.33
CA GLN A 168 -16.24 11.59 10.39
C GLN A 168 -15.27 11.12 9.32
N TYR A 169 -15.55 9.97 8.73
CA TYR A 169 -14.73 9.38 7.67
C TYR A 169 -15.62 8.96 6.52
N TYR A 170 -15.25 9.32 5.31
CA TYR A 170 -15.93 8.89 4.10
C TYR A 170 -14.94 8.11 3.26
N VAL A 171 -15.34 6.93 2.77
CA VAL A 171 -14.49 6.14 1.87
C VAL A 171 -15.17 6.02 0.51
N SER A 172 -14.44 6.44 -0.53
CA SER A 172 -14.79 6.17 -1.91
C SER A 172 -14.03 4.92 -2.39
N ASN A 173 -14.77 3.98 -2.97
CA ASN A 173 -14.21 2.80 -3.61
C ASN A 173 -14.67 2.71 -5.06
N PHE A 174 -13.92 1.94 -5.85
CA PHE A 174 -14.20 1.73 -7.26
C PHE A 174 -14.78 0.34 -7.46
N HIS A 175 -15.88 0.25 -8.20
CA HIS A 175 -16.55 -1.01 -8.50
C HIS A 175 -17.04 -1.04 -9.95
N GLY A 176 -17.47 -2.21 -10.42
CA GLY A 176 -17.95 -2.37 -11.77
C GLY A 176 -18.06 -3.82 -12.17
N ASP A 177 -18.08 -4.04 -13.47
CA ASP A 177 -17.82 -5.31 -14.14
C ASP A 177 -17.29 -4.98 -15.54
N TRP A 178 -17.05 -6.00 -16.34
CA TRP A 178 -16.72 -5.87 -17.76
C TRP A 178 -17.60 -4.83 -18.47
N ALA A 179 -16.95 -3.92 -19.19
CA ALA A 179 -17.56 -2.81 -19.94
C ALA A 179 -18.26 -1.73 -19.08
N ASN A 180 -18.05 -1.74 -17.76
CA ASN A 180 -18.54 -0.73 -16.83
C ASN A 180 -17.64 -0.64 -15.58
N GLU A 181 -16.32 -0.56 -15.80
CA GLU A 181 -15.30 -0.52 -14.75
C GLU A 181 -15.19 0.86 -14.07
N MET A 182 -14.51 0.91 -12.92
CA MET A 182 -14.11 2.16 -12.24
C MET A 182 -15.25 3.11 -11.81
N ASN A 183 -16.48 2.62 -11.61
CA ASN A 183 -17.56 3.41 -11.02
C ASN A 183 -17.24 3.75 -9.57
N ILE A 184 -17.41 5.02 -9.19
CA ILE A 184 -17.10 5.50 -7.83
C ILE A 184 -18.33 5.40 -6.92
N SER A 185 -18.15 4.81 -5.74
CA SER A 185 -19.15 4.77 -4.68
C SER A 185 -18.55 5.32 -3.39
N GLU A 186 -19.12 6.42 -2.88
CA GLU A 186 -18.71 7.04 -1.61
C GLU A 186 -19.70 6.72 -0.48
N GLN A 187 -19.16 6.43 0.70
CA GLN A 187 -19.95 6.01 1.86
C GLN A 187 -19.36 6.59 3.14
N LEU A 188 -20.23 7.03 4.07
CA LEU A 188 -19.84 7.34 5.44
C LEU A 188 -19.45 6.03 6.16
N LEU A 189 -18.31 6.03 6.86
CA LEU A 189 -17.95 4.95 7.76
C LEU A 189 -18.61 5.16 9.12
N THR A 190 -19.32 4.14 9.58
CA THR A 190 -19.87 4.06 10.94
C THR A 190 -19.05 3.09 11.78
N ALA A 191 -19.31 3.05 13.10
CA ALA A 191 -18.69 2.07 14.00
C ALA A 191 -18.80 0.62 13.44
N GLY A 192 -17.72 -0.14 13.57
CA GLY A 192 -17.58 -1.45 12.94
C GLY A 192 -16.60 -1.44 11.76
N SER A 193 -16.68 -2.47 10.91
CA SER A 193 -15.77 -2.64 9.78
C SER A 193 -16.47 -2.51 8.43
N LYS A 194 -15.83 -1.81 7.50
CA LYS A 194 -16.10 -1.88 6.06
C LYS A 194 -14.92 -2.53 5.36
N VAL A 195 -15.21 -3.58 4.60
CA VAL A 195 -14.21 -4.30 3.81
C VAL A 195 -14.42 -4.04 2.32
N ILE A 196 -13.33 -3.71 1.63
CA ILE A 196 -13.26 -3.66 0.16
C ILE A 196 -12.20 -4.69 -0.24
N ASP A 197 -12.60 -5.79 -0.86
CA ASP A 197 -11.69 -6.89 -1.13
C ASP A 197 -12.02 -7.64 -2.43
N SER A 198 -11.02 -8.36 -2.93
CA SER A 198 -11.18 -9.31 -4.02
C SER A 198 -10.62 -10.67 -3.66
N LYS A 199 -11.32 -11.71 -4.12
CA LYS A 199 -11.03 -13.13 -3.89
C LYS A 199 -11.01 -13.92 -5.21
N LEU A 200 -10.99 -13.24 -6.35
CA LEU A 200 -11.21 -13.82 -7.69
C LEU A 200 -9.97 -14.49 -8.30
N GLY A 201 -8.84 -14.49 -7.60
CA GLY A 201 -7.58 -15.06 -8.04
C GLY A 201 -7.02 -14.28 -9.23
N VAL A 202 -7.02 -14.89 -10.41
CA VAL A 202 -6.42 -14.32 -11.63
C VAL A 202 -7.22 -13.18 -12.27
N ARG A 203 -8.47 -12.96 -11.83
CA ARG A 203 -9.31 -11.82 -12.24
C ARG A 203 -9.57 -10.86 -11.08
N ALA A 204 -8.55 -10.65 -10.23
CA ALA A 204 -8.71 -9.93 -8.97
C ALA A 204 -9.38 -8.56 -9.11
N HIS A 205 -9.24 -7.88 -10.24
CA HIS A 205 -9.75 -6.51 -10.41
C HIS A 205 -11.07 -6.42 -11.20
N GLN A 206 -11.78 -7.53 -11.39
CA GLN A 206 -13.00 -7.54 -12.22
C GLN A 206 -14.13 -6.69 -11.64
N PHE A 207 -14.46 -6.86 -10.34
CA PHE A 207 -15.61 -6.19 -9.73
C PHE A 207 -15.22 -5.00 -8.84
N THR A 208 -13.99 -4.97 -8.38
CA THR A 208 -13.47 -3.92 -7.49
C THR A 208 -11.97 -3.73 -7.73
N HIS A 209 -11.46 -2.54 -7.42
CA HIS A 209 -10.09 -2.18 -7.70
C HIS A 209 -9.30 -1.96 -6.40
N PRO A 210 -7.98 -2.23 -6.40
CA PRO A 210 -7.12 -2.08 -5.23
C PRO A 210 -6.77 -0.61 -4.97
N SER A 211 -7.77 0.27 -4.97
CA SER A 211 -7.63 1.71 -4.73
C SER A 211 -8.78 2.26 -3.90
N PHE A 212 -8.51 3.26 -3.07
CA PHE A 212 -9.50 3.96 -2.28
C PHE A 212 -9.17 5.44 -2.11
N ILE A 213 -10.20 6.23 -1.81
CA ILE A 213 -10.08 7.61 -1.31
C ILE A 213 -10.72 7.62 0.07
N LEU A 214 -9.98 8.06 1.09
CA LEU A 214 -10.46 8.27 2.45
C LEU A 214 -10.49 9.77 2.73
N SER A 215 -11.68 10.34 2.81
CA SER A 215 -11.90 11.75 3.15
C SER A 215 -12.17 11.91 4.64
N LEU A 216 -11.50 12.88 5.26
CA LEU A 216 -11.64 13.19 6.67
C LEU A 216 -12.62 14.35 6.87
N ASN A 217 -13.51 14.22 7.85
CA ASN A 217 -14.52 15.20 8.30
C ASN A 217 -15.62 15.58 7.30
N ALA A 218 -15.43 15.38 5.99
CA ALA A 218 -16.42 15.69 4.96
C ALA A 218 -16.30 14.73 3.75
N PRO A 219 -17.35 14.61 2.92
CA PRO A 219 -17.28 13.94 1.62
C PRO A 219 -16.16 14.48 0.73
N ALA A 220 -15.64 13.63 -0.16
CA ALA A 220 -14.59 13.97 -1.10
C ALA A 220 -14.98 15.15 -2.00
N GLN A 221 -14.04 16.10 -2.17
CA GLN A 221 -14.19 17.23 -3.08
C GLN A 221 -12.92 17.39 -3.91
N GLU A 222 -13.08 17.83 -5.16
CA GLU A 222 -11.95 17.92 -6.10
C GLU A 222 -10.90 18.95 -5.69
N ASN A 223 -11.33 20.08 -5.14
CA ASN A 223 -10.46 21.23 -4.88
C ASN A 223 -10.41 21.66 -3.41
N ALA A 224 -10.90 20.84 -2.48
CA ALA A 224 -10.93 21.15 -1.06
C ALA A 224 -11.00 19.88 -0.20
N GLY A 225 -10.66 20.03 1.08
CA GLY A 225 -10.78 18.96 2.07
C GLY A 225 -9.54 18.11 2.21
N GLU A 226 -9.52 17.35 3.31
CA GLU A 226 -8.45 16.45 3.67
C GLU A 226 -8.76 15.04 3.19
N VAL A 227 -7.92 14.51 2.31
CA VAL A 227 -8.08 13.19 1.73
C VAL A 227 -6.78 12.40 1.76
N ILE A 228 -6.92 11.10 1.98
CA ILE A 228 -5.87 10.10 1.80
C ILE A 228 -6.25 9.27 0.59
N GLY A 229 -5.39 9.24 -0.42
CA GLY A 229 -5.52 8.30 -1.52
C GLY A 229 -4.58 7.13 -1.30
N GLY A 230 -5.06 5.91 -1.53
CA GLY A 230 -4.27 4.68 -1.41
C GLY A 230 -4.50 3.74 -2.58
N THR A 231 -3.45 3.07 -3.03
CA THR A 231 -3.52 1.98 -4.01
C THR A 231 -2.49 0.89 -3.68
N LEU A 232 -2.85 -0.37 -3.88
CA LEU A 232 -1.95 -1.50 -3.65
C LEU A 232 -1.25 -1.86 -4.96
N ALA A 233 0.08 -1.93 -4.96
CA ALA A 233 0.91 -2.37 -6.07
C ALA A 233 0.85 -3.90 -6.25
N TRP A 234 -0.36 -4.42 -6.47
CA TRP A 234 -0.63 -5.85 -6.43
C TRP A 234 -1.67 -6.26 -7.48
N PRO A 235 -1.37 -7.24 -8.35
CA PRO A 235 -2.30 -7.72 -9.36
C PRO A 235 -3.24 -8.84 -8.85
N GLY A 236 -3.00 -9.35 -7.64
CA GLY A 236 -3.73 -10.49 -7.09
C GLY A 236 -4.87 -10.08 -6.15
N ASN A 237 -5.40 -11.07 -5.43
CA ASN A 237 -6.39 -10.84 -4.39
C ASN A 237 -5.88 -9.82 -3.37
N PHE A 238 -6.69 -8.80 -3.08
CA PHE A 238 -6.37 -7.72 -2.14
C PHE A 238 -7.48 -7.55 -1.11
N LYS A 239 -7.17 -6.88 0.00
CA LYS A 239 -8.13 -6.49 1.04
C LYS A 239 -7.74 -5.13 1.62
N PHE A 240 -8.71 -4.23 1.67
CA PHE A 240 -8.71 -3.06 2.54
C PHE A 240 -9.77 -3.27 3.62
N ASN A 241 -9.40 -3.11 4.88
CA ASN A 241 -10.33 -3.13 6.01
C ASN A 241 -10.30 -1.80 6.74
N PHE A 242 -11.43 -1.09 6.70
CA PHE A 242 -11.65 0.18 7.39
C PHE A 242 -12.45 -0.10 8.65
N GLU A 243 -11.80 -0.06 9.81
CA GLU A 243 -12.41 -0.39 11.09
C GLU A 243 -12.50 0.88 11.95
N VAL A 244 -13.73 1.32 12.25
CA VAL A 244 -14.02 2.42 13.18
C VAL A 244 -14.33 1.83 14.55
N ASP A 245 -13.49 2.15 15.53
CA ASP A 245 -13.58 1.61 16.89
C ASP A 245 -14.65 2.32 17.75
N ASN A 246 -14.79 1.85 18.99
CA ASN A 246 -15.74 2.39 19.98
C ASN A 246 -15.41 3.83 20.43
N SER A 247 -14.24 4.36 20.09
CA SER A 247 -13.79 5.72 20.36
C SER A 247 -13.77 6.59 19.09
N ASN A 248 -14.42 6.16 18.00
CA ASN A 248 -14.44 6.81 16.69
C ASN A 248 -13.06 6.97 16.04
N LYS A 249 -12.12 6.10 16.39
CA LYS A 249 -10.82 6.06 15.72
C LYS A 249 -10.88 5.09 14.55
N LEU A 250 -10.33 5.51 13.42
CA LEU A 250 -10.31 4.68 12.22
C LEU A 250 -8.96 3.98 12.10
N ARG A 251 -9.01 2.69 11.77
CA ARG A 251 -7.88 1.89 11.31
C ARG A 251 -8.10 1.44 9.87
N VAL A 252 -7.02 1.42 9.09
CA VAL A 252 -7.00 0.96 7.71
C VAL A 252 -5.90 -0.08 7.55
N LEU A 253 -6.31 -1.35 7.49
CA LEU A 253 -5.42 -2.45 7.11
C LEU A 253 -5.47 -2.63 5.59
N SER A 254 -4.31 -2.68 4.95
CA SER A 254 -4.20 -2.82 3.49
C SER A 254 -3.20 -3.92 3.15
N GLY A 255 -3.50 -4.77 2.17
CA GLY A 255 -2.54 -5.75 1.68
C GLY A 255 -3.16 -6.83 0.79
N ALA A 256 -2.37 -7.87 0.51
CA ALA A 256 -2.88 -9.08 -0.12
C ALA A 256 -4.01 -9.70 0.73
N ASN A 257 -5.03 -10.27 0.07
CA ASN A 257 -6.16 -10.87 0.79
C ASN A 257 -5.71 -12.17 1.48
N PRO A 258 -5.84 -12.32 2.80
CA PRO A 258 -5.53 -13.57 3.50
C PRO A 258 -6.49 -14.72 3.14
N TYR A 259 -7.61 -14.42 2.47
CA TYR A 259 -8.58 -15.44 2.05
C TYR A 259 -7.91 -16.54 1.21
N ALA A 260 -7.96 -17.77 1.71
CA ALA A 260 -7.32 -18.94 1.11
C ALA A 260 -5.83 -18.75 0.77
N SER A 261 -5.12 -17.94 1.58
CA SER A 261 -3.73 -17.54 1.34
C SER A 261 -2.82 -17.77 2.55
N GLU A 262 -3.09 -18.82 3.34
CA GLU A 262 -2.17 -19.22 4.41
C GLU A 262 -0.77 -19.50 3.83
N TYR A 263 0.26 -18.92 4.44
CA TYR A 263 1.64 -19.07 3.98
C TYR A 263 2.50 -19.74 5.04
N THR A 264 3.16 -20.84 4.69
CA THR A 264 4.17 -21.48 5.54
C THR A 264 5.51 -20.80 5.28
N LEU A 265 5.99 -20.06 6.27
CA LEU A 265 7.28 -19.37 6.24
C LEU A 265 8.35 -20.27 6.85
N GLU A 266 9.23 -20.84 6.02
CA GLU A 266 10.27 -21.76 6.48
C GLU A 266 11.35 -21.03 7.30
N LYS A 267 12.18 -21.82 7.99
CA LYS A 267 13.31 -21.26 8.74
C LYS A 267 14.28 -20.55 7.80
N GLY A 268 14.61 -19.31 8.13
CA GLY A 268 15.56 -18.47 7.40
C GLY A 268 14.93 -17.77 6.20
N GLU A 269 13.66 -18.04 5.87
CA GLU A 269 12.96 -17.35 4.81
C GLU A 269 12.42 -16.00 5.26
N THR A 270 12.28 -15.11 4.27
CA THR A 270 11.63 -13.82 4.37
C THR A 270 10.43 -13.79 3.44
N PHE A 271 9.26 -13.46 3.98
CA PHE A 271 8.05 -13.18 3.22
C PHE A 271 7.90 -11.66 3.05
N LYS A 272 7.76 -11.19 1.81
CA LYS A 272 7.55 -9.77 1.48
C LYS A 272 6.10 -9.53 1.10
N THR A 273 5.44 -8.56 1.72
CA THR A 273 4.08 -8.12 1.34
C THR A 273 4.13 -7.23 0.09
N PRO A 274 3.02 -7.08 -0.66
CA PRO A 274 2.92 -6.05 -1.70
C PRO A 274 3.04 -4.65 -1.10
N GLU A 275 3.34 -3.65 -1.92
CA GLU A 275 3.46 -2.26 -1.49
C GLU A 275 2.10 -1.55 -1.47
N LEU A 276 1.76 -0.86 -0.38
CA LEU A 276 0.73 0.18 -0.36
C LEU A 276 1.39 1.50 -0.77
N ILE A 277 0.89 2.12 -1.82
CA ILE A 277 1.28 3.46 -2.27
C ILE A 277 0.19 4.44 -1.85
N PHE A 278 0.53 5.48 -1.13
CA PHE A 278 -0.44 6.41 -0.56
C PHE A 278 0.07 7.85 -0.48
N THR A 279 -0.86 8.79 -0.48
CA THR A 279 -0.58 10.24 -0.37
C THR A 279 -1.65 10.87 0.51
N TYR A 280 -1.29 12.01 1.11
CA TYR A 280 -2.22 12.90 1.78
C TYR A 280 -2.36 14.20 0.98
N SER A 281 -3.55 14.77 0.97
CA SER A 281 -3.85 16.08 0.40
C SER A 281 -4.81 16.83 1.32
N ASN A 282 -4.50 18.09 1.62
CA ASN A 282 -5.43 19.04 2.25
C ASN A 282 -6.09 20.00 1.23
N GLU A 283 -5.95 19.69 -0.07
CA GLU A 283 -6.49 20.48 -1.19
C GLU A 283 -7.43 19.64 -2.07
N GLY A 284 -8.02 18.58 -1.50
CA GLY A 284 -8.98 17.71 -2.17
C GLY A 284 -8.38 16.63 -3.07
N THR A 285 -9.26 15.92 -3.78
CA THR A 285 -8.94 14.75 -4.62
C THR A 285 -8.13 15.12 -5.85
N GLY A 286 -8.24 16.34 -6.37
CA GLY A 286 -7.48 16.77 -7.54
C GLY A 286 -5.98 16.81 -7.27
N LYS A 287 -5.54 17.33 -6.12
CA LYS A 287 -4.11 17.31 -5.75
C LYS A 287 -3.66 15.87 -5.48
N MET A 288 -4.47 15.10 -4.77
CA MET A 288 -4.21 13.67 -4.46
C MET A 288 -3.99 12.85 -5.75
N THR A 289 -4.86 12.95 -6.75
CA THR A 289 -4.69 12.23 -8.03
C THR A 289 -3.48 12.73 -8.81
N ARG A 290 -3.22 14.05 -8.85
CA ARG A 290 -2.02 14.61 -9.50
C ARG A 290 -0.71 14.13 -8.85
N ASN A 291 -0.69 13.87 -7.55
CA ASN A 291 0.45 13.26 -6.87
C ASN A 291 0.72 11.85 -7.43
N PHE A 292 -0.31 10.99 -7.46
CA PHE A 292 -0.22 9.67 -8.08
C PHE A 292 0.20 9.74 -9.56
N HIS A 293 -0.39 10.63 -10.36
CA HIS A 293 -0.07 10.74 -11.79
C HIS A 293 1.40 11.13 -12.04
N ARG A 294 1.97 12.05 -11.23
CA ARG A 294 3.38 12.41 -11.35
C ARG A 294 4.29 11.26 -10.91
N TRP A 295 4.00 10.65 -9.76
CA TRP A 295 4.74 9.50 -9.26
C TRP A 295 4.70 8.32 -10.23
N ALA A 296 3.52 7.94 -10.73
CA ALA A 296 3.35 6.79 -11.62
C ALA A 296 4.13 6.97 -12.92
N ARG A 297 4.15 8.17 -13.51
CA ARG A 297 4.93 8.44 -14.73
C ARG A 297 6.44 8.36 -14.51
N LYS A 298 6.93 8.66 -13.31
CA LYS A 298 8.36 8.62 -12.96
C LYS A 298 8.83 7.24 -12.52
N TYR A 299 8.02 6.55 -11.69
CA TYR A 299 8.45 5.37 -10.94
C TYR A 299 7.58 4.14 -11.20
N GLY A 300 6.26 4.31 -11.38
CA GLY A 300 5.31 3.19 -11.48
C GLY A 300 5.13 2.62 -12.89
N ILE A 301 5.41 3.39 -13.94
CA ILE A 301 5.14 3.04 -15.34
C ILE A 301 6.42 3.16 -16.16
N LYS A 302 6.82 2.06 -16.80
CA LYS A 302 7.92 2.06 -17.78
C LYS A 302 7.61 3.06 -18.90
N ASN A 303 8.56 3.95 -19.17
CA ASN A 303 8.44 5.00 -20.20
C ASN A 303 7.25 5.95 -19.96
N GLY A 304 6.93 6.28 -18.71
CA GLY A 304 5.73 7.06 -18.36
C GLY A 304 5.65 8.49 -18.91
N ASN A 305 6.75 9.04 -19.44
CA ASN A 305 6.79 10.35 -20.11
C ASN A 305 7.04 10.26 -21.63
N VAL A 306 7.05 9.05 -22.20
CA VAL A 306 7.21 8.85 -23.64
C VAL A 306 5.82 8.87 -24.28
N GLU A 307 5.66 9.66 -25.34
CA GLU A 307 4.44 9.67 -26.15
C GLU A 307 4.15 8.27 -26.70
N ARG A 308 2.87 7.90 -26.75
CA ARG A 308 2.45 6.60 -27.29
C ARG A 308 1.88 6.78 -28.69
N SER A 309 2.21 5.83 -29.56
CA SER A 309 1.74 5.82 -30.93
C SER A 309 0.21 5.81 -31.01
N VAL A 310 -0.34 6.57 -31.96
CA VAL A 310 -1.75 6.47 -32.35
C VAL A 310 -1.93 5.15 -33.11
N LEU A 311 -2.56 4.17 -32.47
CA LEU A 311 -2.69 2.82 -33.00
C LEU A 311 -4.09 2.53 -33.56
N LEU A 312 -4.14 1.63 -34.55
CA LEU A 312 -5.37 0.97 -35.00
C LEU A 312 -5.30 -0.51 -34.62
N ASN A 313 -6.29 -0.98 -33.86
CA ASN A 313 -6.48 -2.39 -33.51
C ASN A 313 -7.64 -2.96 -34.36
N ASN A 314 -7.49 -4.15 -34.95
CA ASN A 314 -8.50 -4.75 -35.82
C ASN A 314 -9.63 -5.53 -35.11
N TRP A 315 -9.62 -5.68 -33.78
CA TRP A 315 -10.55 -6.51 -33.02
C TRP A 315 -12.02 -6.23 -33.37
N GLU A 316 -12.50 -5.01 -33.15
CA GLU A 316 -13.91 -4.69 -33.45
C GLU A 316 -14.18 -4.51 -34.94
N ALA A 317 -13.14 -4.33 -35.76
CA ALA A 317 -13.27 -4.17 -37.20
C ALA A 317 -13.51 -5.50 -37.92
N THR A 318 -12.92 -6.59 -37.42
CA THR A 318 -12.97 -7.89 -38.10
C THR A 318 -13.36 -9.05 -37.19
N TYR A 319 -13.22 -8.91 -35.87
CA TYR A 319 -13.15 -10.02 -34.93
C TYR A 319 -12.22 -11.10 -35.50
N PHE A 320 -12.66 -12.36 -35.51
CA PHE A 320 -11.91 -13.47 -36.08
C PHE A 320 -11.98 -13.56 -37.62
N ASP A 321 -12.79 -12.75 -38.30
CA ASP A 321 -13.01 -12.81 -39.75
C ASP A 321 -12.02 -11.91 -40.52
N PHE A 322 -10.78 -12.36 -40.62
CA PHE A 322 -9.75 -11.70 -41.42
C PHE A 322 -8.79 -12.68 -42.10
N ASP A 323 -8.13 -12.16 -43.14
CA ASP A 323 -7.00 -12.74 -43.85
C ASP A 323 -5.99 -11.63 -44.20
N GLU A 324 -4.83 -11.99 -44.72
CA GLU A 324 -3.77 -11.05 -45.12
C GLU A 324 -4.28 -9.94 -46.08
N PRO A 325 -5.02 -10.22 -47.17
CA PRO A 325 -5.54 -9.16 -48.05
C PRO A 325 -6.49 -8.17 -47.37
N LYS A 326 -7.35 -8.63 -46.44
CA LYS A 326 -8.24 -7.75 -45.68
C LYS A 326 -7.43 -6.85 -44.74
N LEU A 327 -6.48 -7.41 -43.99
CA LEU A 327 -5.63 -6.63 -43.09
C LEU A 327 -4.74 -5.64 -43.85
N THR A 328 -4.16 -6.03 -44.99
CA THR A 328 -3.32 -5.14 -45.81
C THR A 328 -4.08 -3.89 -46.22
N ARG A 329 -5.34 -4.03 -46.66
CA ARG A 329 -6.20 -2.88 -47.00
C ARG A 329 -6.48 -1.99 -45.79
N ILE A 330 -6.76 -2.59 -44.63
CA ILE A 330 -6.97 -1.83 -43.38
C ILE A 330 -5.70 -1.05 -43.01
N ILE A 331 -4.53 -1.67 -43.12
CA ILE A 331 -3.23 -1.03 -42.84
C ILE A 331 -2.98 0.13 -43.81
N ASP A 332 -3.20 -0.06 -45.11
CA ASP A 332 -3.01 0.99 -46.12
C ASP A 332 -3.92 2.20 -45.86
N ASP A 333 -5.18 1.97 -45.50
CA ASP A 333 -6.13 3.04 -45.22
C ASP A 333 -5.83 3.73 -43.87
N ALA A 334 -5.41 2.97 -42.86
CA ALA A 334 -4.96 3.52 -41.58
C ALA A 334 -3.72 4.42 -41.76
N ALA A 335 -2.76 4.00 -42.58
CA ALA A 335 -1.57 4.79 -42.89
C ALA A 335 -1.94 6.13 -43.57
N LYS A 336 -2.92 6.13 -44.49
CA LYS A 336 -3.43 7.37 -45.12
C LYS A 336 -4.11 8.31 -44.12
N MET A 337 -4.68 7.78 -43.04
CA MET A 337 -5.30 8.55 -41.95
C MET A 337 -4.28 9.04 -40.91
N GLY A 338 -3.01 8.62 -41.01
CA GLY A 338 -1.95 9.04 -40.08
C GLY A 338 -1.80 8.17 -38.84
N PHE A 339 -2.37 6.95 -38.82
CA PHE A 339 -2.06 5.98 -37.77
C PHE A 339 -0.59 5.57 -37.84
N GLU A 340 0.04 5.40 -36.67
CA GLU A 340 1.47 5.16 -36.52
C GLU A 340 1.80 3.68 -36.23
N LEU A 341 0.81 2.94 -35.75
CA LEU A 341 0.95 1.53 -35.37
C LEU A 341 -0.31 0.75 -35.75
N PHE A 342 -0.14 -0.39 -36.40
CA PHE A 342 -1.20 -1.39 -36.56
C PHE A 342 -1.01 -2.51 -35.54
N LEU A 343 -2.07 -2.82 -34.79
CA LEU A 343 -2.09 -3.89 -33.79
C LEU A 343 -2.98 -5.03 -34.29
N LEU A 344 -2.36 -6.16 -34.61
CA LEU A 344 -3.05 -7.40 -34.94
C LEU A 344 -3.57 -8.07 -33.67
N ASP A 345 -4.89 -8.13 -33.54
CA ASP A 345 -5.59 -8.69 -32.39
C ASP A 345 -5.82 -10.21 -32.52
N ASP A 346 -6.70 -10.78 -31.68
CA ASP A 346 -6.97 -12.21 -31.57
C ASP A 346 -7.36 -12.84 -32.92
N GLY A 347 -6.89 -14.08 -33.15
CA GLY A 347 -7.23 -14.86 -34.34
C GLY A 347 -6.10 -15.17 -35.31
N TRP A 348 -4.88 -14.67 -35.07
CA TRP A 348 -3.72 -14.86 -35.96
C TRP A 348 -2.99 -16.20 -35.78
N PHE A 349 -3.26 -16.92 -34.69
CA PHE A 349 -2.51 -18.09 -34.26
C PHE A 349 -3.30 -19.41 -34.33
N GLY A 350 -2.62 -20.51 -34.06
CA GLY A 350 -3.16 -21.86 -34.05
C GLY A 350 -2.99 -22.57 -35.40
N LYS A 351 -2.22 -23.66 -35.42
CA LYS A 351 -2.05 -24.51 -36.61
C LYS A 351 -2.93 -25.75 -36.58
N LYS A 352 -2.80 -26.55 -35.51
CA LYS A 352 -3.62 -27.76 -35.33
C LYS A 352 -5.03 -27.43 -34.89
N TYR A 353 -5.16 -26.45 -33.99
CA TYR A 353 -6.43 -25.92 -33.49
C TYR A 353 -6.47 -24.40 -33.81
N PRO A 354 -6.94 -24.01 -35.00
CA PRO A 354 -6.86 -22.61 -35.44
C PRO A 354 -7.74 -21.69 -34.61
N ARG A 355 -7.25 -20.47 -34.32
CA ARG A 355 -7.98 -19.41 -33.64
C ARG A 355 -8.94 -18.69 -34.59
N ASN A 356 -9.96 -19.41 -35.04
CA ASN A 356 -11.03 -18.85 -35.88
C ASN A 356 -12.27 -18.44 -35.08
N SER A 357 -12.27 -18.74 -33.78
CA SER A 357 -13.25 -18.26 -32.79
C SER A 357 -12.64 -18.36 -31.39
N ASP A 358 -13.39 -17.99 -30.36
CA ASP A 358 -12.93 -18.00 -28.97
C ASP A 358 -12.82 -19.41 -28.35
N ASN A 359 -13.29 -20.45 -29.03
CA ASN A 359 -13.37 -21.83 -28.53
C ASN A 359 -12.12 -22.72 -28.77
N ALA A 360 -11.08 -22.23 -29.44
CA ALA A 360 -9.89 -23.00 -29.79
C ALA A 360 -8.61 -22.15 -29.85
N GLY A 361 -7.43 -22.78 -29.92
CA GLY A 361 -6.16 -22.15 -30.26
C GLY A 361 -5.32 -21.55 -29.13
N LEU A 362 -5.90 -21.23 -27.96
CA LEU A 362 -5.11 -20.73 -26.82
C LEU A 362 -4.06 -21.78 -26.39
N GLY A 363 -2.78 -21.38 -26.42
CA GLY A 363 -1.63 -22.25 -26.18
C GLY A 363 -0.82 -22.59 -27.45
N ASP A 364 -1.42 -22.47 -28.64
CA ASP A 364 -0.79 -22.76 -29.93
C ASP A 364 -0.33 -21.47 -30.64
N TRP A 365 0.72 -20.83 -30.13
CA TRP A 365 1.22 -19.51 -30.59
C TRP A 365 2.04 -19.55 -31.89
N GLN A 366 1.63 -20.39 -32.86
CA GLN A 366 2.20 -20.38 -34.22
C GLN A 366 1.23 -19.71 -35.17
N THR A 367 1.74 -18.99 -36.18
CA THR A 367 0.92 -18.33 -37.21
C THR A 367 -0.05 -19.33 -37.86
N ASN A 368 -1.32 -18.92 -37.94
CA ASN A 368 -2.33 -19.60 -38.75
C ASN A 368 -2.09 -19.26 -40.23
N THR A 369 -1.27 -20.08 -40.90
CA THR A 369 -0.89 -19.87 -42.31
C THR A 369 -2.07 -20.00 -43.29
N ALA A 370 -3.25 -20.43 -42.84
CA ALA A 370 -4.45 -20.38 -43.67
C ALA A 370 -5.03 -18.95 -43.77
N LYS A 371 -4.82 -18.11 -42.76
CA LYS A 371 -5.21 -16.69 -42.75
C LYS A 371 -4.07 -15.77 -43.20
N LEU A 372 -2.85 -16.10 -42.78
CA LEU A 372 -1.64 -15.29 -42.95
C LEU A 372 -0.54 -16.17 -43.57
N PRO A 373 -0.61 -16.43 -44.89
CA PRO A 373 0.21 -17.41 -45.58
C PRO A 373 1.71 -17.10 -45.62
#